data_AF-A0A945CJT6-F1
#
_entry.id   AF-A0A945CJT6-F1
#
_cell.length_a   1.000
_cell.length_b   1.000
_cell.length_c   1.000
_cell.angle_alpha   90.00
_cell.angle_beta   90.00
_cell.angle_gamma   90.00
#
_symmetry.space_group_name_H-M   'P 1'
#
loop_
_entity.id
_entity.type
_entity.pdbx_description
1 polymer ?
#
loop_
_entity_poly.entity_id
_entity_poly.type
_entity_poly.pdbx_seq_one_letter_code
_entity_poly.pdbx_strand_id
1 'polypeptide(L)' 'MPMEWRQALGEAAQLGDEDALLALIDEIAPEHPELARSLSELASNFGFEELIHLAEPS' A
#
# COMPACT_ATOMS: atom_id res chain seq x y z
N MET A 1 6.46 -3.81 -8.21
CA MET A 1 5.90 -4.41 -6.99
C MET A 1 5.40 -5.83 -7.31
N PRO A 2 5.64 -6.83 -6.45
CA PRO A 2 5.04 -8.16 -6.54
C PRO A 2 3.51 -8.11 -6.71
N MET A 3 2.93 -9.16 -7.30
CA MET A 3 1.49 -9.22 -7.53
C MET A 3 0.71 -9.33 -6.21
N GLU A 4 1.26 -10.06 -5.24
CA GLU A 4 0.67 -10.25 -3.91
C GLU A 4 0.55 -8.93 -3.14
N TRP A 5 1.61 -8.11 -3.11
CA TRP A 5 1.57 -6.79 -2.47
C TRP A 5 0.61 -5.83 -3.16
N ARG A 6 0.46 -5.89 -4.48
CA ARG A 6 -0.53 -5.08 -5.19
C ARG A 6 -1.97 -5.48 -4.84
N GLN A 7 -2.25 -6.78 -4.72
CA GLN A 7 -3.57 -7.24 -4.31
C GLN A 7 -3.87 -6.83 -2.86
N ALA A 8 -2.95 -7.08 -1.93
CA ALA A 8 -3.11 -6.70 -0.53
C ALA A 8 -3.27 -5.18 -0.36
N LEU A 9 -2.50 -4.40 -1.12
CA LEU A 9 -2.61 -2.94 -1.12
C LEU A 9 -3.97 -2.45 -1.61
N GLY A 10 -4.44 -3.00 -2.74
CA GLY A 10 -5.74 -2.64 -3.31
C GLY A 10 -6.90 -3.06 -2.42
N GLU A 11 -6.82 -4.22 -1.77
CA GLU A 11 -7.84 -4.71 -0.85
C GLU A 11 -7.90 -3.88 0.43
N ALA A 12 -6.76 -3.61 1.07
CA ALA A 12 -6.69 -2.73 2.24
C ALA A 12 -7.19 -1.33 1.91
N ALA A 13 -6.82 -0.79 0.75
CA ALA A 13 -7.25 0.53 0.33
C ALA A 13 -8.75 0.60 -0.02
N GLN A 14 -9.31 -0.41 -0.68
CA GLN A 14 -10.76 -0.48 -0.95
C GLN A 14 -11.59 -0.61 0.32
N LEU A 15 -11.11 -1.36 1.30
CA LEU A 15 -11.78 -1.55 2.58
C LEU A 15 -11.57 -0.35 3.53
N GLY A 16 -10.63 0.55 3.22
CA GLY A 16 -10.19 1.62 4.12
C GLY A 16 -9.55 1.07 5.39
N ASP A 17 -8.92 -0.11 5.30
CA ASP A 17 -8.31 -0.82 6.41
C ASP A 17 -6.86 -0.32 6.59
N GLU A 18 -6.72 0.67 7.48
CA GLU A 18 -5.43 1.29 7.80
C GLU A 18 -4.47 0.29 8.46
N ASP A 19 -4.98 -0.60 9.31
CA ASP A 19 -4.16 -1.58 10.02
C ASP A 19 -3.55 -2.60 9.04
N ALA A 20 -4.35 -3.08 8.08
CA ALA A 20 -3.88 -3.96 7.02
C ALA A 20 -2.84 -3.27 6.12
N LEU A 21 -3.02 -1.98 5.84
CA LEU A 21 -2.09 -1.20 5.05
C LEU A 21 -0.75 -1.01 5.78
N LEU A 22 -0.77 -0.67 7.07
CA LEU A 22 0.43 -0.51 7.88
C LEU A 22 1.19 -1.84 8.03
N ALA A 23 0.47 -2.95 8.23
CA ALA A 23 1.07 -4.28 8.28
C ALA A 23 1.78 -4.64 6.97
N LEU A 24 1.18 -4.31 5.83
CA LEU A 24 1.80 -4.51 4.52
C LEU A 24 3.05 -3.63 4.34
N ILE A 25 3.01 -2.37 4.78
CA ILE A 25 4.17 -1.47 4.74
C ILE A 25 5.33 -2.03 5.57
N ASP A 26 5.05 -2.55 6.77
CA ASP A 26 6.04 -3.17 7.64
C ASP A 26 6.63 -4.46 7.04
N GLU A 27 5.84 -5.24 6.29
CA GLU A 27 6.33 -6.42 5.57
C GLU A 27 7.24 -6.03 4.38
N ILE A 28 6.93 -4.93 3.69
CA ILE A 28 7.68 -4.44 2.53
C ILE A 28 8.99 -3.77 2.95
N ALA A 29 9.02 -3.09 4.10
CA ALA A 29 10.15 -2.25 4.53
C ALA A 29 11.53 -2.95 4.57
N PRO A 30 11.68 -4.22 4.99
CA PRO A 30 12.96 -4.92 5.03
C PRO A 30 13.54 -5.20 3.64
N GLU A 31 12.69 -5.47 2.66
CA GLU A 31 13.12 -5.81 1.29
C GLU A 31 13.15 -4.57 0.38
N HIS A 32 12.20 -3.65 0.56
CA HIS A 32 12.02 -2.44 -0.24
C HIS A 32 11.67 -1.22 0.63
N PRO A 33 12.63 -0.67 1.40
CA PRO A 33 12.39 0.45 2.31
C PRO A 33 11.91 1.73 1.59
N GLU A 34 12.36 1.96 0.36
CA GLU A 34 11.88 3.11 -0.44
C GLU A 34 10.41 2.97 -0.82
N LEU A 35 9.96 1.74 -1.12
CA LEU A 35 8.57 1.48 -1.47
C LEU A 35 7.66 1.64 -0.25
N ALA A 36 8.06 1.06 0.88
CA ALA A 36 7.36 1.22 2.15
C ALA A 36 7.21 2.71 2.54
N ARG A 37 8.26 3.51 2.34
CA ARG A 37 8.21 4.96 2.60
C ARG A 37 7.20 5.67 1.70
N SER A 38 7.21 5.37 0.40
CA SER A 38 6.22 5.95 -0.53
C SER A 38 4.79 5.56 -0.19
N LEU A 39 4.55 4.29 0.17
CA LEU A 39 3.23 3.81 0.57
C LEU A 39 2.74 4.48 1.86
N SER A 40 3.62 4.65 2.85
CA SER A 40 3.30 5.36 4.09
C SER A 40 3.02 6.85 3.85
N GLU A 41 3.79 7.51 2.97
CA GLU A 41 3.56 8.89 2.57
C GLU A 41 2.24 9.05 1.80
N LEU A 42 1.89 8.10 0.93
CA LEU A 42 0.60 8.10 0.23
C LEU A 42 -0.56 7.92 1.21
N ALA A 43 -0.47 6.92 2.08
CA ALA A 43 -1.48 6.63 3.11
C ALA A 43 -1.77 7.85 3.97
N SER A 44 -0.71 8.54 4.41
CA SER A 44 -0.83 9.68 5.31
C SER A 44 -1.25 10.98 4.62
N ASN A 45 -0.92 11.20 3.34
CA ASN A 45 -1.20 12.46 2.64
C ASN A 45 -2.44 12.42 1.74
N PHE A 46 -2.59 11.35 0.95
CA PHE A 46 -3.62 11.22 -0.08
C PHE A 46 -4.74 10.26 0.31
N GLY A 47 -4.55 9.51 1.38
CA GLY A 47 -5.49 8.49 1.82
C GLY A 47 -5.54 7.30 0.87
N PHE A 48 -6.59 6.50 1.01
CA PHE A 48 -6.70 5.21 0.32
C PHE A 48 -6.99 5.30 -1.18
N GLU A 49 -7.51 6.43 -1.67
CA GLU A 49 -7.95 6.59 -3.06
C GLU A 49 -6.79 6.49 -4.06
N GLU A 50 -5.66 7.15 -3.78
CA GLU A 50 -4.44 7.06 -4.59
C GLU A 50 -3.79 5.67 -4.52
N LEU A 51 -3.91 5.00 -3.37
CA LEU A 51 -3.40 3.63 -3.19
C LEU A 51 -4.17 2.61 -4.05
N ILE A 52 -5.48 2.81 -4.23
CA ILE A 52 -6.29 2.00 -5.14
C ILE A 52 -5.80 2.18 -6.58
N HIS A 53 -5.56 3.42 -7.02
CA HIS A 53 -5.04 3.69 -8.36
C HIS A 53 -3.64 3.11 -8.59
N LEU A 54 -2.79 3.10 -7.56
CA LEU A 54 -1.47 2.48 -7.62
C LEU A 54 -1.54 0.94 -7.67
N ALA A 55 -2.57 0.36 -7.06
CA ALA A 55 -2.80 -1.09 -7.02
C ALA A 55 -3.46 -1.61 -8.31
N GLU A 56 -4.25 -0.80 -9.02
CA GLU A 56 -4.86 -1.16 -10.28
C GLU A 56 -3.81 -1.33 -11.40
N PRO A 57 -3.73 -2.50 -12.05
CA PRO A 57 -2.92 -2.66 -13.25
C PRO A 57 -3.62 -1.94 -14.43
N SER A 58 -2.96 -0.92 -14.98
CA SER A 58 -3.32 -0.35 -16.29
C SER A 58 -3.16 -1.36 -17.42
#